data_AF-A0A8J3WNA6-F1
#
_entry.id   AF-A0A8J3WNA6-F1
#
_cell.length_a   1.000
_cell.length_b   1.000
_cell.length_c   1.000
_cell.angle_alpha   90.00
_cell.angle_beta   90.00
_cell.angle_gamma   90.00
#
_symmetry.space_group_name_H-M   'P 1'
#
loop_
_entity.id
_entity.type
_entity.pdbx_description
1 polymer ?
#
loop_
_entity_poly.entity_id
_entity_poly.type
_entity_poly.pdbx_seq_one_letter_code
_entity_poly.pdbx_strand_id
1 'polypeptide(L)'
;MSADGSRTPACDEAVRARIAAARLWAAHRAPYLASAVFALNPVILEPALDGDSGEPVADPGFRAFPADTRWNLYVEPGTALATPVEEVGWWMLHQVGHLVRGHAARSPVRPEPGHEVGHAAGAVRDEEAHRWNQAADAEINDDLEAEDLRGPAGVVSPAELALPANRTAEEYVPMLDVLVQAMGRGGRALTEAIDCGSAVDGQERAYEESGSGEGLTRLDRELLERSIAAGIQDRISARSEVPSGWRRWAGERLRPSVDWRARLGATIRRGVSTVAGQVDFSYRRPSRRAAAYTGIVPPSMARAVPDTVLVIDTSGSVTDDVLNRLLAEVTGIIEGVAGPDRRLRAFCCDVRPHPVQAVRRAGDIELTGGGGTDMRAGITAATALRPRPDLVIVLTDGETPWPGQRPAAHVVVCLIGDAGHAPGWASAVRVPADPPRRVPVKGES
;
A
#
# COMPACT_ATOMS: atom_id res chain seq x y z
N MET A 1 24.39 -48.43 24.04
CA MET A 1 24.88 -47.39 23.12
C MET A 1 23.66 -46.63 22.65
N SER A 2 23.35 -45.54 23.34
CA SER A 2 22.25 -44.67 22.96
C SER A 2 22.67 -43.94 21.69
N ALA A 3 22.00 -44.20 20.58
CA ALA A 3 22.08 -43.35 19.40
C ALA A 3 21.48 -41.99 19.81
N ASP A 4 22.36 -41.03 20.09
CA ASP A 4 21.97 -39.65 20.27
C ASP A 4 21.46 -39.17 18.90
N GLY A 5 20.14 -39.10 18.74
CA GLY A 5 19.45 -38.68 17.52
C GLY A 5 19.57 -37.18 17.28
N SER A 6 20.76 -36.61 17.53
CA SER A 6 21.04 -35.19 17.46
C SER A 6 21.48 -34.79 16.05
N ARG A 7 20.95 -33.65 15.59
CA ARG A 7 21.30 -32.96 14.35
C ARG A 7 22.82 -32.81 14.22
N THR A 8 23.41 -33.38 13.17
CA THR A 8 24.87 -33.29 12.96
C THR A 8 25.26 -31.95 12.33
N PRO A 9 26.40 -31.34 12.74
CA PRO A 9 26.88 -30.08 12.15
C PRO A 9 27.06 -30.14 10.62
N ALA A 10 27.39 -31.31 10.08
CA ALA A 10 27.56 -31.52 8.64
C ALA A 10 26.23 -31.47 7.88
N CYS A 11 25.15 -31.99 8.47
CA CYS A 11 23.80 -31.90 7.89
C CYS A 11 23.35 -30.42 7.81
N ASP A 12 23.53 -29.67 8.90
CA ASP A 12 23.21 -28.23 8.93
C ASP A 12 23.97 -27.44 7.86
N GLU A 13 25.25 -27.72 7.68
CA GLU A 13 26.08 -27.07 6.66
C GLU A 13 25.57 -27.39 5.24
N ALA A 14 25.26 -28.66 4.96
CA ALA A 14 24.73 -29.07 3.67
C ALA A 14 23.37 -28.42 3.36
N VAL A 15 22.47 -28.35 4.34
CA VAL A 15 21.17 -27.66 4.20
C VAL A 15 21.38 -26.17 3.95
N ARG A 16 22.26 -25.50 4.72
CA ARG A 16 22.57 -24.07 4.50
C ARG A 16 23.17 -23.82 3.12
N ALA A 17 24.04 -24.69 2.63
CA ALA A 17 24.60 -24.60 1.29
C ALA A 17 23.52 -24.74 0.21
N ARG A 18 22.58 -25.69 0.37
CA ARG A 18 21.43 -25.86 -0.52
C ARG A 18 20.57 -24.61 -0.59
N ILE A 19 20.21 -24.04 0.57
CA ILE A 19 19.42 -22.81 0.69
C ILE A 19 20.16 -21.61 0.07
N ALA A 20 21.46 -21.48 0.31
CA ALA A 20 22.26 -20.41 -0.30
C ALA A 20 22.30 -20.51 -1.83
N ALA A 21 22.48 -21.72 -2.39
CA ALA A 21 22.44 -21.95 -3.83
C ALA A 21 21.06 -21.62 -4.42
N ALA A 22 19.98 -22.03 -3.76
CA ALA A 22 18.61 -21.76 -4.17
C ALA A 22 18.30 -20.25 -4.20
N ARG A 23 18.78 -19.50 -3.21
CA ARG A 23 18.66 -18.03 -3.18
C ARG A 23 19.35 -17.36 -4.35
N LEU A 24 20.57 -17.79 -4.66
CA LEU A 24 21.31 -17.25 -5.80
C LEU A 24 20.61 -17.56 -7.13
N TRP A 25 20.08 -18.78 -7.27
CA TRP A 25 19.28 -19.15 -8.43
C TRP A 25 18.03 -18.27 -8.55
N ALA A 26 17.25 -18.12 -7.46
CA ALA A 26 16.03 -17.32 -7.43
C ALA A 26 16.29 -15.84 -7.73
N ALA A 27 17.32 -15.26 -7.11
CA ALA A 27 17.73 -13.88 -7.34
C ALA A 27 18.25 -13.64 -8.77
N HIS A 28 18.82 -14.66 -9.41
CA HIS A 28 19.22 -14.57 -10.82
C HIS A 28 18.01 -14.61 -11.76
N ARG A 29 17.00 -15.45 -11.45
CA ARG A 29 15.78 -15.60 -12.26
C ARG A 29 14.83 -14.42 -12.13
N ALA A 30 14.60 -13.93 -10.92
CA ALA A 30 13.74 -12.78 -10.64
C ALA A 30 14.49 -11.72 -9.82
N PRO A 31 15.41 -10.94 -10.43
CA PRO A 31 16.29 -10.06 -9.65
C PRO A 31 15.56 -8.85 -9.02
N TYR A 32 14.32 -8.59 -9.42
CA TYR A 32 13.45 -7.59 -8.76
C TYR A 32 12.88 -8.07 -7.42
N LEU A 33 12.93 -9.39 -7.15
CA LEU A 33 12.56 -10.00 -5.87
C LEU A 33 13.78 -10.40 -5.04
N ALA A 34 15.00 -10.12 -5.51
CA ALA A 34 16.24 -10.55 -4.83
C ALA A 34 16.26 -10.10 -3.35
N SER A 35 15.95 -8.83 -3.07
CA SER A 35 15.88 -8.33 -1.69
C SER A 35 14.89 -9.11 -0.82
N ALA A 36 13.76 -9.57 -1.39
CA ALA A 36 12.79 -10.39 -0.68
C ALA A 36 13.33 -11.80 -0.39
N VAL A 37 13.90 -12.45 -1.40
CA VAL A 37 14.49 -13.80 -1.26
C VAL A 37 15.59 -13.84 -0.21
N PHE A 38 16.43 -12.79 -0.15
CA PHE A 38 17.48 -12.68 0.86
C PHE A 38 16.96 -12.25 2.24
N ALA A 39 15.77 -11.66 2.32
CA ALA A 39 15.13 -11.29 3.58
C ALA A 39 14.39 -12.45 4.27
N LEU A 40 14.11 -13.55 3.55
CA LEU A 40 13.61 -14.78 4.17
C LEU A 40 14.56 -15.23 5.28
N ASN A 41 14.04 -15.74 6.39
CA ASN A 41 14.84 -16.29 7.48
C ASN A 41 14.70 -17.83 7.50
N PRO A 42 15.70 -18.61 7.06
CA PRO A 42 15.59 -20.07 7.04
C PRO A 42 15.65 -20.62 8.46
N VAL A 43 14.58 -21.27 8.88
CA VAL A 43 14.47 -22.01 10.14
C VAL A 43 14.65 -23.48 9.83
N ILE A 44 15.83 -24.01 10.15
CA ILE A 44 16.14 -25.43 9.96
C ILE A 44 15.46 -26.21 11.09
N LEU A 45 14.56 -27.10 10.71
CA LEU A 45 13.83 -27.97 11.64
C LEU A 45 14.68 -29.15 12.09
N GLU A 46 14.27 -29.80 13.17
CA GLU A 46 14.87 -31.07 13.55
C GLU A 46 14.55 -32.15 12.49
N PRO A 47 15.57 -32.86 11.97
CA PRO A 47 15.37 -33.84 10.92
C PRO A 47 14.65 -35.08 11.42
N ALA A 48 13.73 -35.61 10.62
CA ALA A 48 13.32 -37.00 10.75
C ALA A 48 14.46 -37.89 10.24
N LEU A 49 14.91 -38.86 11.04
CA LEU A 49 16.00 -39.76 10.68
C LEU A 49 15.46 -41.15 10.37
N ASP A 50 16.03 -41.78 9.35
CA ASP A 50 15.79 -43.19 9.04
C ASP A 50 16.38 -44.06 10.15
N GLY A 51 15.59 -45.00 10.67
CA GLY A 51 15.97 -45.79 11.84
C GLY A 51 17.16 -46.73 11.64
N ASP A 52 17.46 -47.09 10.38
CA ASP A 52 18.53 -48.03 10.03
C ASP A 52 19.81 -47.31 9.60
N SER A 53 19.69 -46.28 8.76
CA SER A 53 20.83 -45.52 8.20
C SER A 53 21.21 -44.28 9.00
N GLY A 54 20.31 -43.74 9.82
CA GLY A 54 20.50 -42.47 10.54
C GLY A 54 20.54 -41.25 9.62
N GLU A 55 20.18 -41.39 8.34
CA GLU A 55 20.15 -40.30 7.38
C GLU A 55 18.81 -39.54 7.45
N PRO A 56 18.79 -38.22 7.14
CA PRO A 56 17.57 -37.45 7.05
C PRO A 56 16.59 -37.99 5.99
N VAL A 57 15.33 -38.13 6.37
CA VAL A 57 14.23 -38.60 5.49
C VAL A 57 13.37 -37.42 5.09
N ALA A 58 13.12 -37.27 3.80
CA ALA A 58 12.25 -36.22 3.28
C ALA A 58 10.81 -36.37 3.78
N ASP A 59 10.24 -35.26 4.27
CA ASP A 59 8.86 -35.15 4.69
C ASP A 59 8.02 -34.47 3.59
N PRO A 60 7.09 -35.19 2.95
CA PRO A 60 6.20 -34.62 1.93
C PRO A 60 5.38 -33.41 2.41
N GLY A 61 5.12 -33.28 3.70
CA GLY A 61 4.42 -32.13 4.28
C GLY A 61 5.19 -30.81 4.13
N PHE A 62 6.51 -30.86 4.03
CA PHE A 62 7.40 -29.70 3.89
C PHE A 62 7.88 -29.46 2.46
N ARG A 63 7.33 -30.18 1.46
CA ARG A 63 7.75 -30.08 0.05
C ARG A 63 7.71 -28.66 -0.55
N ALA A 64 6.90 -27.78 0.02
CA ALA A 64 6.73 -26.39 -0.42
C ALA A 64 7.54 -25.36 0.38
N PHE A 65 8.33 -25.81 1.36
CA PHE A 65 9.09 -24.95 2.26
C PHE A 65 8.20 -23.84 2.85
N PRO A 66 7.17 -24.20 3.66
CA PRO A 66 6.17 -23.24 4.12
C PRO A 66 6.79 -22.04 4.83
N ALA A 67 6.13 -20.89 4.74
CA ALA A 67 6.57 -19.66 5.39
C ALA A 67 5.53 -19.12 6.38
N ASP A 68 5.99 -18.38 7.38
CA ASP A 68 5.10 -17.64 8.30
C ASP A 68 5.03 -16.14 7.96
N THR A 69 4.08 -15.44 8.57
CA THR A 69 3.92 -13.98 8.39
C THR A 69 5.12 -13.16 8.90
N ARG A 70 6.06 -13.77 9.64
CA ARG A 70 7.31 -13.14 10.12
C ARG A 70 8.48 -13.37 9.16
N TRP A 71 8.22 -13.90 7.96
CA TRP A 71 9.21 -14.20 6.92
C TRP A 71 10.17 -15.33 7.28
N ASN A 72 9.80 -16.17 8.25
CA ASN A 72 10.52 -17.42 8.49
C ASN A 72 10.15 -18.43 7.39
N LEU A 73 11.14 -19.06 6.81
CA LEU A 73 11.00 -20.16 5.85
C LEU A 73 11.39 -21.45 6.57
N TYR A 74 10.46 -22.38 6.74
CA TYR A 74 10.70 -23.61 7.48
C TYR A 74 11.33 -24.67 6.56
N VAL A 75 12.48 -25.17 6.98
CA VAL A 75 13.34 -26.05 6.17
C VAL A 75 13.51 -27.38 6.90
N GLU A 76 12.78 -28.39 6.44
CA GLU A 76 13.01 -29.77 6.86
C GLU A 76 14.26 -30.32 6.13
N PRO A 77 15.30 -30.77 6.85
CA PRO A 77 16.57 -31.17 6.25
C PRO A 77 16.50 -32.26 5.18
N GLY A 78 15.73 -33.34 5.40
CA GLY A 78 15.62 -34.43 4.43
C GLY A 78 15.04 -33.97 3.10
N THR A 79 13.99 -33.15 3.17
CA THR A 79 13.30 -32.53 2.05
C THR A 79 14.23 -31.56 1.34
N ALA A 80 14.89 -30.66 2.07
CA ALA A 80 15.84 -29.72 1.51
C ALA A 80 16.95 -30.43 0.72
N LEU A 81 17.51 -31.51 1.28
CA LEU A 81 18.61 -32.25 0.66
C LEU A 81 18.16 -33.14 -0.51
N ALA A 82 16.91 -33.62 -0.52
CA ALA A 82 16.33 -34.38 -1.61
C ALA A 82 15.90 -33.50 -2.81
N THR A 83 15.52 -32.24 -2.57
CA THR A 83 14.93 -31.36 -3.59
C THR A 83 15.99 -30.59 -4.41
N PRO A 84 15.93 -30.61 -5.76
CA PRO A 84 16.88 -29.86 -6.60
C PRO A 84 16.95 -28.36 -6.29
N VAL A 85 18.11 -27.74 -6.51
CA VAL A 85 18.36 -26.32 -6.17
C VAL A 85 17.36 -25.39 -6.85
N GLU A 86 17.07 -25.64 -8.13
CA GLU A 86 16.10 -24.88 -8.92
C GLU A 86 14.68 -24.97 -8.37
N GLU A 87 14.29 -26.13 -7.84
CA GLU A 87 12.96 -26.34 -7.26
C GLU A 87 12.84 -25.66 -5.90
N VAL A 88 13.88 -25.75 -5.05
CA VAL A 88 13.93 -24.96 -3.81
C VAL A 88 13.87 -23.46 -4.12
N GLY A 89 14.59 -23.01 -5.15
CA GLY A 89 14.59 -21.62 -5.58
C GLY A 89 13.23 -21.15 -6.12
N TRP A 90 12.51 -22.03 -6.83
CA TRP A 90 11.15 -21.79 -7.28
C TRP A 90 10.20 -21.62 -6.09
N TRP A 91 10.26 -22.54 -5.12
CA TRP A 91 9.46 -22.43 -3.89
C TRP A 91 9.78 -21.16 -3.10
N MET A 92 11.04 -20.71 -3.04
CA MET A 92 11.37 -19.43 -2.41
C MET A 92 10.70 -18.23 -3.10
N LEU A 93 10.68 -18.20 -4.43
CA LEU A 93 9.98 -17.15 -5.18
C LEU A 93 8.47 -17.22 -4.94
N HIS A 94 7.93 -18.44 -4.86
CA HIS A 94 6.54 -18.69 -4.56
C HIS A 94 6.17 -18.17 -3.15
N GLN A 95 6.93 -18.53 -2.10
CA GLN A 95 6.70 -18.05 -0.74
C GLN A 95 6.88 -16.53 -0.60
N VAL A 96 7.86 -15.94 -1.30
CA VAL A 96 7.98 -14.48 -1.43
C VAL A 96 6.71 -13.88 -2.04
N GLY A 97 6.09 -14.55 -3.01
CA GLY A 97 4.80 -14.18 -3.58
C GLY A 97 3.70 -14.03 -2.52
N HIS A 98 3.54 -15.00 -1.62
CA HIS A 98 2.56 -14.90 -0.53
C HIS A 98 2.84 -13.73 0.41
N LEU A 99 4.10 -13.59 0.83
CA LEU A 99 4.53 -12.60 1.80
C LEU A 99 4.39 -11.17 1.27
N VAL A 100 4.89 -10.91 0.06
CA VAL A 100 4.89 -9.57 -0.54
C VAL A 100 3.49 -9.14 -0.97
N ARG A 101 2.65 -10.07 -1.46
CA ARG A 101 1.25 -9.77 -1.81
C ARG A 101 0.31 -9.75 -0.60
N GLY A 102 0.82 -10.09 0.60
CA GLY A 102 0.06 -10.04 1.85
C GLY A 102 -1.13 -10.99 1.86
N HIS A 103 -0.98 -12.21 1.33
CA HIS A 103 -2.08 -13.18 1.24
C HIS A 103 -2.70 -13.48 2.60
N ALA A 104 -1.90 -13.66 3.66
CA ALA A 104 -2.41 -13.82 5.02
C ALA A 104 -3.36 -12.69 5.46
N ALA A 105 -3.08 -11.44 5.09
CA ALA A 105 -3.92 -10.30 5.46
C ALA A 105 -5.20 -10.19 4.60
N ARG A 106 -5.14 -10.69 3.37
CA ARG A 106 -6.24 -10.72 2.38
C ARG A 106 -7.16 -11.93 2.57
N SER A 107 -6.70 -12.96 3.26
CA SER A 107 -7.46 -14.17 3.54
C SER A 107 -8.82 -13.84 4.17
N PRO A 108 -9.93 -14.42 3.65
CA PRO A 108 -11.24 -14.31 4.28
C PRO A 108 -11.30 -15.12 5.57
N VAL A 109 -10.44 -16.13 5.71
CA VAL A 109 -10.39 -17.01 6.87
C VAL A 109 -9.76 -16.28 8.05
N ARG A 110 -10.44 -16.30 9.19
CA ARG A 110 -9.96 -15.66 10.42
C ARG A 110 -9.58 -16.73 11.43
N PRO A 111 -8.45 -16.57 12.13
CA PRO A 111 -8.13 -17.44 13.26
C PRO A 111 -9.20 -17.24 14.34
N GLU A 112 -9.92 -18.31 14.66
CA GLU A 112 -10.92 -18.32 15.75
C GLU A 112 -10.21 -18.15 17.11
N PRO A 113 -10.62 -17.20 17.96
CA PRO A 113 -10.00 -17.01 19.27
C PRO A 113 -10.09 -18.29 20.13
N GLY A 114 -8.94 -18.87 20.48
CA GLY A 114 -8.86 -20.06 21.34
C GLY A 114 -8.89 -21.40 20.62
N HIS A 115 -8.77 -21.44 19.28
CA HIS A 115 -8.47 -22.69 18.58
C HIS A 115 -7.04 -23.15 18.87
N GLU A 116 -6.86 -24.45 19.14
CA GLU A 116 -5.55 -25.04 19.40
C GLU A 116 -4.62 -24.87 18.19
N VAL A 117 -3.49 -24.19 18.40
CA VAL A 117 -2.36 -24.12 17.46
C VAL A 117 -1.84 -25.55 17.29
N GLY A 118 -2.03 -26.15 16.12
CA GLY A 118 -1.88 -27.61 16.07
C GLY A 118 -2.03 -28.28 14.72
N HIS A 119 -1.82 -27.58 13.61
CA HIS A 119 -1.83 -28.22 12.29
C HIS A 119 -0.42 -28.73 11.95
N ALA A 120 -0.32 -30.03 11.66
CA ALA A 120 0.86 -30.62 11.07
C ALA A 120 0.99 -30.17 9.61
N ALA A 121 2.22 -30.11 9.10
CA ALA A 121 2.49 -29.73 7.72
C ALA A 121 1.73 -30.64 6.74
N GLY A 122 1.08 -30.04 5.74
CA GLY A 122 0.32 -30.76 4.71
C GLY A 122 -1.09 -31.23 5.14
N ALA A 123 -1.55 -30.91 6.36
CA ALA A 123 -2.90 -31.27 6.80
C ALA A 123 -3.96 -30.24 6.37
N VAL A 124 -4.98 -30.66 5.62
CA VAL A 124 -6.18 -29.85 5.36
C VAL A 124 -7.17 -30.04 6.52
N ARG A 125 -7.43 -29.01 7.30
CA ARG A 125 -8.52 -29.02 8.30
C ARG A 125 -9.68 -28.11 7.96
N ASP A 126 -9.43 -27.05 7.21
CA ASP A 126 -10.41 -26.05 6.82
C ASP A 126 -10.46 -25.98 5.28
N GLU A 127 -11.61 -26.35 4.71
CA GLU A 127 -11.83 -26.32 3.27
C GLU A 127 -11.77 -24.90 2.69
N GLU A 128 -12.17 -23.89 3.47
CA GLU A 128 -12.11 -22.48 3.06
C GLU A 128 -10.66 -22.01 3.02
N ALA A 129 -9.86 -22.35 4.03
CA ALA A 129 -8.43 -22.05 4.07
C ALA A 129 -7.67 -22.77 2.95
N HIS A 130 -8.00 -24.03 2.69
CA HIS A 130 -7.43 -24.78 1.58
C HIS A 130 -7.79 -24.15 0.23
N ARG A 131 -9.03 -23.70 0.06
CA ARG A 131 -9.44 -23.01 -1.18
C ARG A 131 -8.75 -21.67 -1.37
N TRP A 132 -8.60 -20.90 -0.29
CA TRP A 132 -7.83 -19.67 -0.30
C TRP A 132 -6.37 -19.94 -0.69
N ASN A 133 -5.76 -20.99 -0.13
CA ASN A 133 -4.41 -21.40 -0.47
C ASN A 133 -4.27 -21.73 -1.98
N GLN A 134 -5.16 -22.56 -2.52
CA GLN A 134 -5.16 -22.87 -3.97
C GLN A 134 -5.32 -21.61 -4.85
N ALA A 135 -6.15 -20.66 -4.44
CA ALA A 135 -6.36 -19.41 -5.19
C ALA A 135 -5.14 -18.47 -5.10
N ALA A 136 -4.51 -18.41 -3.94
CA ALA A 136 -3.27 -17.66 -3.71
C ALA A 136 -2.10 -18.25 -4.50
N ASP A 137 -1.97 -19.57 -4.52
CA ASP A 137 -1.00 -20.30 -5.33
C ASP A 137 -1.23 -20.03 -6.83
N ALA A 138 -2.49 -20.04 -7.28
CA ALA A 138 -2.86 -19.70 -8.64
C ALA A 138 -2.40 -18.27 -9.02
N GLU A 139 -2.63 -17.26 -8.17
CA GLU A 139 -2.15 -15.88 -8.39
C GLU A 139 -0.62 -15.80 -8.53
N ILE A 140 0.12 -16.58 -7.73
CA ILE A 140 1.58 -16.57 -7.73
C ILE A 140 2.15 -17.33 -8.92
N ASN A 141 1.64 -18.54 -9.16
CA ASN A 141 2.17 -19.45 -10.18
C ASN A 141 1.93 -18.93 -11.59
N ASP A 142 0.85 -18.18 -11.80
CA ASP A 142 0.59 -17.43 -13.03
C ASP A 142 1.75 -16.48 -13.40
N ASP A 143 2.21 -15.67 -12.44
CA ASP A 143 3.31 -14.73 -12.67
C ASP A 143 4.66 -15.48 -12.85
N LEU A 144 4.87 -16.62 -12.19
CA LEU A 144 6.06 -17.46 -12.37
C LEU A 144 6.07 -18.14 -13.75
N GLU A 145 4.93 -18.69 -14.19
CA GLU A 145 4.74 -19.28 -15.51
C GLU A 145 4.95 -18.25 -16.63
N ALA A 146 4.52 -17.00 -16.42
CA ALA A 146 4.75 -15.90 -17.35
C ALA A 146 6.25 -15.58 -17.56
N GLU A 147 7.11 -15.95 -16.62
CA GLU A 147 8.58 -15.85 -16.74
C GLU A 147 9.26 -17.17 -17.14
N ASP A 148 8.48 -18.15 -17.64
CA ASP A 148 8.94 -19.51 -17.98
C ASP A 148 9.57 -20.25 -16.78
N LEU A 149 9.17 -19.88 -15.56
CA LEU A 149 9.55 -20.58 -14.32
C LEU A 149 8.50 -21.63 -13.99
N ARG A 150 8.57 -22.77 -14.70
CA ARG A 150 7.66 -23.90 -14.48
C ARG A 150 7.85 -24.48 -13.08
N GLY A 151 6.72 -24.66 -12.38
CA GLY A 151 6.71 -25.24 -11.04
C GLY A 151 6.83 -26.77 -11.03
N PRO A 152 7.05 -27.34 -9.84
CA PRO A 152 7.07 -28.79 -9.64
C PRO A 152 5.74 -29.45 -9.97
N ALA A 153 5.75 -30.77 -10.17
CA ALA A 153 4.52 -31.51 -10.43
C ALA A 153 3.52 -31.38 -9.27
N GLY A 154 2.27 -31.10 -9.62
CA GLY A 154 1.15 -31.04 -8.67
C GLY A 154 0.93 -29.68 -8.01
N VAL A 155 1.67 -28.63 -8.39
CA VAL A 155 1.32 -27.26 -8.00
C VAL A 155 0.09 -26.76 -8.75
N VAL A 156 -0.63 -25.81 -8.18
CA VAL A 156 -1.78 -25.20 -8.85
C VAL A 156 -1.31 -24.36 -10.03
N SER A 157 -1.71 -24.73 -11.25
CA SER A 157 -1.42 -23.97 -12.47
C SER A 157 -2.72 -23.48 -13.10
N PRO A 158 -2.96 -22.15 -13.21
CA PRO A 158 -4.12 -21.63 -13.92
C PRO A 158 -4.19 -22.13 -15.37
N ALA A 159 -3.05 -22.27 -16.04
CA ALA A 159 -2.98 -22.78 -17.40
C ALA A 159 -3.44 -24.24 -17.49
N GLU A 160 -2.98 -25.11 -16.59
CA GLU A 160 -3.41 -26.52 -16.54
C GLU A 160 -4.88 -26.68 -16.16
N LEU A 161 -5.39 -25.77 -15.33
CA LEU A 161 -6.81 -25.71 -14.93
C LEU A 161 -7.71 -25.00 -15.96
N ALA A 162 -7.16 -24.55 -17.08
CA ALA A 162 -7.84 -23.78 -18.13
C ALA A 162 -8.56 -22.52 -17.59
N LEU A 163 -7.97 -21.89 -16.56
CA LEU A 163 -8.44 -20.65 -15.97
C LEU A 163 -7.81 -19.44 -16.68
N PRO A 164 -8.48 -18.28 -16.69
CA PRO A 164 -7.93 -17.06 -17.26
C PRO A 164 -6.74 -16.55 -16.44
N ALA A 165 -5.63 -16.25 -17.10
CA ALA A 165 -4.45 -15.66 -16.50
C ALA A 165 -4.67 -14.21 -15.98
N ASN A 166 -3.71 -13.75 -15.19
CA ASN A 166 -3.51 -12.45 -14.57
C ASN A 166 -4.57 -12.04 -13.53
N ARG A 167 -5.14 -13.00 -12.81
CA ARG A 167 -6.17 -12.76 -11.78
C ARG A 167 -5.58 -12.69 -10.37
N THR A 168 -6.32 -12.06 -9.46
CA THR A 168 -5.99 -12.10 -8.02
C THR A 168 -6.55 -13.37 -7.36
N ALA A 169 -6.06 -13.70 -6.17
CA ALA A 169 -6.57 -14.79 -5.36
C ALA A 169 -8.09 -14.69 -5.17
N GLU A 170 -8.62 -13.49 -4.86
CA GLU A 170 -10.07 -13.27 -4.68
C GLU A 170 -10.87 -13.50 -5.97
N GLU A 171 -10.28 -13.25 -7.14
CA GLU A 171 -10.89 -13.56 -8.43
C GLU A 171 -10.83 -15.07 -8.74
N TYR A 172 -9.77 -15.76 -8.32
CA TYR A 172 -9.60 -17.20 -8.53
C TYR A 172 -10.48 -18.07 -7.61
N VAL A 173 -10.74 -17.66 -6.37
CA VAL A 173 -11.60 -18.41 -5.41
C VAL A 173 -12.93 -18.87 -6.04
N PRO A 174 -13.79 -17.98 -6.57
CA PRO A 174 -15.07 -18.40 -7.14
C PRO A 174 -14.92 -19.26 -8.41
N MET A 175 -13.81 -19.15 -9.14
CA MET A 175 -13.55 -20.00 -10.30
C MET A 175 -13.17 -21.43 -9.89
N LEU A 176 -12.37 -21.55 -8.83
CA LEU A 176 -12.01 -22.83 -8.23
C LEU A 176 -13.23 -23.52 -7.62
N ASP A 177 -14.14 -22.78 -6.97
CA ASP A 177 -15.41 -23.33 -6.48
C ASP A 177 -16.22 -24.00 -7.58
N VAL A 178 -16.32 -23.36 -8.75
CA VAL A 178 -17.01 -23.93 -9.92
C VAL A 178 -16.32 -25.20 -10.42
N LEU A 179 -14.98 -25.20 -10.47
CA LEU A 179 -14.21 -26.38 -10.88
C LEU A 179 -14.39 -27.55 -9.90
N VAL A 180 -14.26 -27.31 -8.59
CA VAL A 180 -14.47 -28.33 -7.55
C VAL A 180 -15.87 -28.93 -7.66
N GLN A 181 -16.90 -28.09 -7.81
CA GLN A 181 -18.29 -28.56 -7.97
C GLN A 181 -18.49 -29.39 -9.24
N ALA A 182 -17.84 -29.03 -10.35
CA ALA A 182 -17.89 -29.79 -11.59
C ALA A 182 -17.17 -31.13 -11.46
N MET A 183 -16.01 -31.16 -10.79
CA MET A 183 -15.20 -32.36 -10.57
C MET A 183 -15.81 -33.31 -9.53
N GLY A 184 -16.52 -32.81 -8.53
CA GLY A 184 -17.30 -33.63 -7.60
C GLY A 184 -18.38 -34.50 -8.26
N ARG A 185 -18.70 -34.23 -9.53
CA ARG A 185 -19.65 -35.03 -10.35
C ARG A 185 -18.99 -36.09 -11.24
N GLY A 186 -17.69 -36.37 -11.07
CA GLY A 186 -17.00 -37.48 -11.76
C GLY A 186 -15.57 -37.21 -12.26
N GLY A 187 -14.90 -36.14 -11.80
CA GLY A 187 -13.52 -35.77 -12.15
C GLY A 187 -12.48 -36.11 -11.07
N ARG A 188 -11.18 -36.01 -11.42
CA ARG A 188 -10.04 -36.15 -10.48
C ARG A 188 -10.07 -35.01 -9.44
N ALA A 189 -9.44 -35.19 -8.27
CA ALA A 189 -9.27 -34.12 -7.29
C ALA A 189 -8.34 -33.01 -7.85
N LEU A 190 -8.61 -31.76 -7.47
CA LEU A 190 -7.74 -30.61 -7.72
C LEU A 190 -6.48 -30.72 -6.85
N THR A 191 -5.48 -31.45 -7.37
CA THR A 191 -4.13 -31.65 -6.81
C THR A 191 -4.10 -32.13 -5.34
N GLU A 192 -2.94 -32.61 -4.87
CA GLU A 192 -2.76 -32.85 -3.44
C GLU A 192 -2.65 -31.52 -2.71
N ALA A 193 -3.07 -31.47 -1.45
CA ALA A 193 -2.97 -30.24 -0.67
C ALA A 193 -1.51 -29.92 -0.35
N ILE A 194 -1.08 -28.74 -0.78
CA ILE A 194 0.24 -28.19 -0.48
C ILE A 194 0.07 -27.16 0.64
N ASP A 195 0.87 -27.27 1.69
CA ASP A 195 0.86 -26.29 2.79
C ASP A 195 1.96 -25.24 2.56
N CYS A 196 1.53 -23.98 2.40
CA CYS A 196 2.42 -22.83 2.26
C CYS A 196 2.65 -22.11 3.60
N GLY A 197 2.10 -22.63 4.72
CA GLY A 197 2.23 -22.08 6.06
C GLY A 197 1.33 -20.87 6.32
N SER A 198 1.52 -20.19 7.45
CA SER A 198 0.67 -19.05 7.81
C SER A 198 0.87 -17.81 6.92
N ALA A 199 1.90 -17.77 6.07
CA ALA A 199 2.09 -16.70 5.08
C ALA A 199 0.94 -16.59 4.08
N VAL A 200 0.23 -17.70 3.79
CA VAL A 200 -0.91 -17.69 2.87
C VAL A 200 -2.22 -17.29 3.52
N ASP A 201 -2.54 -17.82 4.70
CA ASP A 201 -3.88 -17.75 5.30
C ASP A 201 -3.93 -17.07 6.68
N GLY A 202 -2.77 -16.79 7.29
CA GLY A 202 -2.64 -16.20 8.62
C GLY A 202 -2.91 -17.16 9.78
N GLN A 203 -3.07 -18.46 9.52
CA GLN A 203 -3.32 -19.47 10.55
C GLN A 203 -2.01 -20.15 10.97
N GLU A 204 -1.63 -20.03 12.23
CA GLU A 204 -0.37 -20.60 12.75
C GLU A 204 -0.37 -22.13 12.69
N ARG A 205 0.79 -22.71 12.35
CA ARG A 205 1.01 -24.16 12.30
C ARG A 205 1.85 -24.61 13.49
N ALA A 206 1.77 -25.88 13.86
CA ALA A 206 2.49 -26.40 15.04
C ALA A 206 4.02 -26.27 14.91
N TYR A 207 4.55 -26.43 13.69
CA TYR A 207 5.98 -26.26 13.44
C TYR A 207 6.45 -24.79 13.49
N GLU A 208 5.52 -23.83 13.48
CA GLU A 208 5.85 -22.40 13.51
C GLU A 208 6.18 -21.90 14.93
N GLU A 209 5.69 -22.58 15.96
CA GLU A 209 6.00 -22.31 17.37
C GLU A 209 7.41 -22.76 17.74
N SER A 210 7.86 -23.90 17.21
CA SER A 210 9.08 -24.59 17.65
C SER A 210 10.41 -23.93 17.23
N GLY A 211 10.38 -22.93 16.35
CA GLY A 211 11.59 -22.40 15.71
C GLY A 211 11.53 -20.94 15.34
N SER A 212 10.63 -20.14 15.92
CA SER A 212 10.50 -18.74 15.53
C SER A 212 11.76 -17.95 15.91
N GLY A 213 12.63 -17.70 14.93
CA GLY A 213 13.56 -16.58 15.00
C GLY A 213 12.78 -15.26 15.12
N GLU A 214 13.47 -14.17 15.46
CA GLU A 214 12.83 -12.85 15.60
C GLU A 214 12.14 -12.36 14.31
N GLY A 215 12.44 -12.98 13.16
CA GLY A 215 11.82 -12.68 11.87
C GLY A 215 11.98 -11.22 11.48
N LEU A 216 11.19 -10.76 10.50
CA LEU A 216 11.13 -9.34 10.17
C LEU A 216 10.10 -8.61 11.04
N THR A 217 10.50 -7.47 11.59
CA THR A 217 9.56 -6.54 12.23
C THR A 217 8.56 -5.99 11.20
N ARG A 218 7.45 -5.43 11.68
CA ARG A 218 6.47 -4.77 10.82
C ARG A 218 7.10 -3.64 10.00
N LEU A 219 7.97 -2.83 10.61
CA LEU A 219 8.62 -1.71 9.92
C LEU A 219 9.58 -2.21 8.84
N ASP A 220 10.37 -3.25 9.12
CA ASP A 220 11.29 -3.84 8.15
C ASP A 220 10.54 -4.40 6.95
N ARG A 221 9.40 -5.07 7.18
CA ARG A 221 8.50 -5.52 6.10
C ARG A 221 7.99 -4.36 5.26
N GLU A 222 7.47 -3.31 5.89
CA GLU A 222 6.94 -2.14 5.17
C GLU A 222 8.02 -1.44 4.33
N LEU A 223 9.25 -1.36 4.83
CA LEU A 223 10.40 -0.80 4.09
C LEU A 223 10.84 -1.73 2.94
N LEU A 224 10.90 -3.03 3.18
CA LEU A 224 11.25 -4.04 2.18
C LEU A 224 10.24 -4.03 1.03
N GLU A 225 8.95 -4.08 1.32
CA GLU A 225 7.89 -4.01 0.30
C GLU A 225 7.97 -2.71 -0.52
N ARG A 226 8.20 -1.57 0.12
CA ARG A 226 8.40 -0.29 -0.60
C ARG A 226 9.63 -0.34 -1.50
N SER A 227 10.72 -0.93 -1.04
CA SER A 227 11.94 -1.11 -1.84
C SER A 227 11.71 -2.02 -3.05
N ILE A 228 11.02 -3.15 -2.87
CA ILE A 228 10.66 -4.07 -3.95
C ILE A 228 9.77 -3.36 -4.98
N ALA A 229 8.74 -2.65 -4.51
CA ALA A 229 7.84 -1.92 -5.40
C ALA A 229 8.58 -0.85 -6.21
N ALA A 230 9.52 -0.13 -5.59
CA ALA A 230 10.37 0.85 -6.29
C ALA A 230 11.26 0.16 -7.34
N GLY A 231 11.91 -0.95 -6.99
CA GLY A 231 12.73 -1.73 -7.93
C GLY A 231 11.94 -2.28 -9.11
N ILE A 232 10.69 -2.68 -8.91
CA ILE A 232 9.76 -3.07 -9.98
C ILE A 232 9.44 -1.87 -10.88
N GLN A 233 9.15 -0.69 -10.32
CA GLN A 233 8.88 0.52 -11.12
C GLN A 233 10.09 0.98 -11.95
N ASP A 234 11.30 0.86 -11.40
CA ASP A 234 12.53 1.17 -12.14
C ASP A 234 12.70 0.26 -13.35
N ARG A 235 12.40 -1.04 -13.21
CA ARG A 235 12.39 -2.00 -14.33
C ARG A 235 11.33 -1.70 -15.38
N ILE A 236 10.11 -1.38 -14.93
CA ILE A 236 9.03 -0.98 -15.84
C ILE A 236 9.48 0.25 -16.65
N SER A 237 10.09 1.24 -15.98
CA SER A 237 10.61 2.47 -16.59
C SER A 237 11.76 2.19 -17.57
N ALA A 238 12.61 1.21 -17.25
CA ALA A 238 13.67 0.69 -18.12
C ALA A 238 13.15 -0.19 -19.28
N ARG A 239 11.83 -0.36 -19.42
CA ARG A 239 11.15 -1.21 -20.42
C ARG A 239 11.52 -2.69 -20.33
N SER A 240 11.89 -3.15 -19.14
CA SER A 240 12.08 -4.58 -18.88
C SER A 240 10.74 -5.31 -18.79
N GLU A 241 10.75 -6.58 -19.16
CA GLU A 241 9.65 -7.49 -18.89
C GLU A 241 9.54 -7.74 -17.38
N VAL A 242 8.28 -7.76 -16.94
CA VAL A 242 7.83 -7.91 -15.55
C VAL A 242 6.40 -8.44 -15.68
N PRO A 243 6.04 -9.51 -14.96
CA PRO A 243 4.68 -10.05 -14.96
C PRO A 243 3.64 -9.01 -14.56
N SER A 244 2.41 -9.16 -15.08
CA SER A 244 1.39 -8.12 -14.92
C SER A 244 0.91 -7.99 -13.47
N GLY A 245 0.88 -9.10 -12.71
CA GLY A 245 0.55 -9.09 -11.29
C GLY A 245 1.53 -8.24 -10.49
N TRP A 246 2.84 -8.40 -10.72
CA TRP A 246 3.88 -7.55 -10.12
C TRP A 246 3.77 -6.07 -10.50
N ARG A 247 3.44 -5.75 -11.76
CA ARG A 247 3.21 -4.35 -12.18
C ARG A 247 2.04 -3.71 -11.43
N ARG A 248 0.93 -4.44 -11.31
CA ARG A 248 -0.27 -4.00 -10.59
C ARG A 248 0.04 -3.80 -9.12
N TRP A 249 0.63 -4.81 -8.46
CA TRP A 249 1.00 -4.76 -7.06
C TRP A 249 1.94 -3.58 -6.75
N ALA A 250 3.01 -3.40 -7.53
CA ALA A 250 3.94 -2.29 -7.31
C ALA A 250 3.27 -0.92 -7.52
N GLY A 251 2.40 -0.82 -8.52
CA GLY A 251 1.61 0.39 -8.77
C GLY A 251 0.68 0.73 -7.62
N GLU A 252 0.02 -0.27 -7.02
CA GLU A 252 -0.85 -0.08 -5.85
C GLU A 252 -0.06 0.24 -4.59
N ARG A 253 1.06 -0.45 -4.35
CA ARG A 253 1.89 -0.28 -3.15
C ARG A 253 2.56 1.09 -3.07
N LEU A 254 2.89 1.67 -4.23
CA LEU A 254 3.49 3.01 -4.35
C LEU A 254 2.48 4.13 -4.62
N ARG A 255 1.20 3.80 -4.83
CA ARG A 255 0.15 4.82 -4.80
C ARG A 255 0.07 5.37 -3.38
N PRO A 256 0.21 6.69 -3.18
CA PRO A 256 -0.18 7.30 -1.92
C PRO A 256 -1.63 6.88 -1.62
N SER A 257 -1.92 6.41 -0.41
CA SER A 257 -3.23 5.83 -0.05
C SER A 257 -4.41 6.77 -0.27
N VAL A 258 -4.16 8.06 -0.53
CA VAL A 258 -5.01 8.95 -1.31
C VAL A 258 -4.07 9.88 -2.09
N ASP A 259 -4.30 10.12 -3.38
CA ASP A 259 -3.74 11.30 -4.04
C ASP A 259 -4.35 12.55 -3.37
N TRP A 260 -3.73 12.96 -2.27
CA TRP A 260 -4.18 14.08 -1.47
C TRP A 260 -4.21 15.36 -2.29
N ARG A 261 -3.41 15.46 -3.37
CA ARG A 261 -3.42 16.60 -4.28
C ARG A 261 -4.71 16.59 -5.10
N ALA A 262 -5.07 15.45 -5.68
CA ALA A 262 -6.35 15.30 -6.38
C ALA A 262 -7.55 15.51 -5.45
N ARG A 263 -7.49 14.97 -4.22
CA ARG A 263 -8.56 15.13 -3.21
C ARG A 263 -8.67 16.57 -2.72
N LEU A 264 -7.55 17.25 -2.47
CA LEU A 264 -7.53 18.67 -2.11
C LEU A 264 -8.08 19.50 -3.27
N GLY A 265 -7.60 19.28 -4.49
CA GLY A 265 -8.10 19.97 -5.69
C GLY A 265 -9.60 19.73 -5.93
N ALA A 266 -10.11 18.52 -5.72
CA ALA A 266 -11.54 18.23 -5.79
C ALA A 266 -12.34 18.91 -4.66
N THR A 267 -11.78 18.99 -3.46
CA THR A 267 -12.43 19.62 -2.30
C THR A 267 -12.46 21.14 -2.45
N ILE A 268 -11.37 21.75 -2.90
CA ILE A 268 -11.32 23.18 -3.27
C ILE A 268 -12.35 23.45 -4.36
N ARG A 269 -12.40 22.65 -5.45
CA ARG A 269 -13.41 22.81 -6.51
C ARG A 269 -14.86 22.77 -5.98
N ARG A 270 -15.19 21.84 -5.07
CA ARG A 270 -16.50 21.77 -4.42
C ARG A 270 -16.79 22.96 -3.50
N GLY A 271 -15.77 23.48 -2.80
CA GLY A 271 -15.90 24.67 -1.95
C GLY A 271 -16.09 25.95 -2.76
N VAL A 272 -15.50 26.02 -3.96
CA VAL A 272 -15.58 27.17 -4.88
C VAL A 272 -16.96 27.25 -5.58
N SER A 273 -17.70 26.15 -5.70
CA SER A 273 -18.93 26.06 -6.50
C SER A 273 -20.21 26.62 -5.85
N THR A 274 -20.11 27.64 -4.98
CA THR A 274 -21.32 28.32 -4.44
C THR A 274 -21.25 29.84 -4.48
N VAL A 275 -20.42 30.42 -5.35
CA VAL A 275 -20.40 31.86 -5.62
C VAL A 275 -20.31 32.08 -7.12
N ALA A 276 -21.12 33.00 -7.64
CA ALA A 276 -21.38 33.18 -9.06
C ALA A 276 -20.10 33.43 -9.89
N GLY A 277 -19.64 32.40 -10.63
CA GLY A 277 -19.05 32.61 -11.96
C GLY A 277 -18.09 31.56 -12.60
N GLN A 278 -18.22 31.47 -13.94
CA GLN A 278 -17.43 31.07 -15.13
C GLN A 278 -17.09 29.61 -15.23
N VAL A 279 -18.19 28.89 -15.07
CA VAL A 279 -18.47 27.70 -15.85
C VAL A 279 -19.86 27.82 -16.47
N ASP A 280 -20.78 28.56 -15.82
CA ASP A 280 -22.19 28.66 -16.21
C ASP A 280 -22.62 30.01 -16.80
N PHE A 281 -23.64 29.92 -17.66
CA PHE A 281 -24.42 31.05 -18.17
C PHE A 281 -25.23 31.71 -17.04
N SER A 282 -25.09 33.02 -16.86
CA SER A 282 -25.86 33.76 -15.86
C SER A 282 -26.78 34.81 -16.49
N TYR A 283 -28.05 34.82 -16.10
CA TYR A 283 -29.01 35.90 -16.45
C TYR A 283 -29.05 37.04 -15.42
N ARG A 284 -28.24 36.94 -14.36
CA ARG A 284 -28.21 37.93 -13.26
C ARG A 284 -27.78 39.32 -13.73
N ARG A 285 -27.00 39.38 -14.81
CA ARG A 285 -26.65 40.61 -15.54
C ARG A 285 -26.72 40.34 -17.04
N PRO A 286 -27.49 41.11 -17.83
CA PRO A 286 -27.53 40.94 -19.29
C PRO A 286 -26.14 41.12 -19.91
N SER A 287 -25.79 40.29 -20.90
CA SER A 287 -24.54 40.44 -21.65
C SER A 287 -24.45 41.81 -22.33
N ARG A 288 -23.25 42.39 -22.44
CA ARG A 288 -23.02 43.65 -23.19
C ARG A 288 -23.39 43.51 -24.67
N ARG A 289 -23.42 42.28 -25.19
CA ARG A 289 -23.88 41.97 -26.55
C ARG A 289 -25.40 41.97 -26.69
N ALA A 290 -26.17 42.14 -25.60
CA ALA A 290 -27.63 42.18 -25.66
C ALA A 290 -28.16 43.27 -26.60
N ALA A 291 -27.43 44.38 -26.76
CA ALA A 291 -27.79 45.43 -27.73
C ALA A 291 -27.75 44.95 -29.20
N ALA A 292 -27.05 43.85 -29.50
CA ALA A 292 -26.94 43.28 -30.84
C ALA A 292 -28.04 42.26 -31.17
N TYR A 293 -28.88 41.88 -30.19
CA TYR A 293 -29.95 40.89 -30.37
C TYR A 293 -31.30 41.51 -29.99
N THR A 294 -32.24 41.57 -30.93
CA THR A 294 -33.59 42.11 -30.69
C THR A 294 -34.49 41.02 -30.08
N GLY A 295 -35.11 41.30 -28.94
CA GLY A 295 -36.09 40.39 -28.30
C GLY A 295 -35.49 39.19 -27.57
N ILE A 296 -34.16 39.09 -27.46
CA ILE A 296 -33.45 37.99 -26.78
C ILE A 296 -32.53 38.60 -25.73
N VAL A 297 -32.57 38.09 -24.49
CA VAL A 297 -31.62 38.45 -23.43
C VAL A 297 -30.53 37.38 -23.39
N PRO A 298 -29.36 37.58 -24.03
CA PRO A 298 -28.28 36.60 -23.96
C PRO A 298 -27.66 36.55 -22.55
N PRO A 299 -27.34 35.35 -22.03
CA PRO A 299 -26.68 35.20 -20.74
C PRO A 299 -25.27 35.84 -20.75
N SER A 300 -24.81 36.31 -19.59
CA SER A 300 -23.43 36.76 -19.40
C SER A 300 -22.54 35.63 -18.85
N MET A 301 -21.26 35.67 -19.22
CA MET A 301 -20.21 34.87 -18.59
C MET A 301 -19.66 35.68 -17.41
N ALA A 302 -19.93 35.29 -16.17
CA ALA A 302 -19.31 35.90 -14.97
C ALA A 302 -18.28 34.93 -14.41
N ARG A 303 -17.04 35.24 -13.98
CA ARG A 303 -16.06 34.31 -13.32
C ARG A 303 -15.97 34.57 -11.83
N ALA A 304 -16.15 33.55 -11.00
CA ALA A 304 -15.82 33.63 -9.59
C ALA A 304 -14.32 33.37 -9.46
N VAL A 305 -13.59 34.39 -9.06
CA VAL A 305 -12.23 34.23 -8.55
C VAL A 305 -12.40 34.02 -7.05
N PRO A 306 -12.24 32.79 -6.53
CA PRO A 306 -12.47 32.52 -5.11
C PRO A 306 -11.47 33.32 -4.27
N ASP A 307 -11.97 34.04 -3.28
CA ASP A 307 -11.12 34.66 -2.29
C ASP A 307 -10.74 33.63 -1.23
N THR A 308 -9.48 33.18 -1.28
CA THR A 308 -8.97 32.08 -0.46
C THR A 308 -8.04 32.60 0.61
N VAL A 309 -8.24 32.12 1.84
CA VAL A 309 -7.38 32.41 2.98
C VAL A 309 -6.74 31.13 3.49
N LEU A 310 -5.41 31.13 3.61
CA LEU A 310 -4.60 30.05 4.17
C LEU A 310 -4.21 30.37 5.61
N VAL A 311 -4.65 29.54 6.55
CA VAL A 311 -4.25 29.60 7.96
C VAL A 311 -3.19 28.54 8.18
N ILE A 312 -2.02 28.97 8.63
CA ILE A 312 -0.83 28.12 8.74
C ILE A 312 -0.54 27.93 10.22
N ASP A 313 -0.66 26.70 10.69
CA ASP A 313 -0.25 26.32 12.04
C ASP A 313 1.28 26.28 12.12
N THR A 314 1.84 27.13 12.97
CA THR A 314 3.28 27.23 13.24
C THR A 314 3.62 26.76 14.65
N SER A 315 2.80 25.89 15.23
CA SER A 315 3.11 25.26 16.50
C SER A 315 4.33 24.34 16.39
N GLY A 316 5.05 24.17 17.50
CA GLY A 316 6.37 23.51 17.54
C GLY A 316 6.41 22.03 17.14
N SER A 317 5.28 21.43 16.74
CA SER A 317 5.17 20.05 16.25
C SER A 317 5.47 19.90 14.75
N VAL A 318 5.52 21.00 13.97
CA VAL A 318 5.79 20.97 12.52
C VAL A 318 7.08 21.74 12.20
N THR A 319 8.01 21.10 11.48
CA THR A 319 9.27 21.75 11.08
C THR A 319 9.06 22.70 9.89
N ASP A 320 9.82 23.81 9.87
CA ASP A 320 9.75 24.82 8.79
C ASP A 320 9.99 24.22 7.39
N ASP A 321 10.87 23.23 7.26
CA ASP A 321 11.16 22.55 5.99
C ASP A 321 9.98 21.73 5.46
N VAL A 322 9.23 21.10 6.35
CA VAL A 322 7.99 20.39 5.98
C VAL A 322 6.93 21.41 5.57
N LEU A 323 6.77 22.46 6.36
CA LEU A 323 5.77 23.49 6.15
C LEU A 323 5.97 24.22 4.81
N ASN A 324 7.20 24.62 4.50
CA ASN A 324 7.54 25.26 3.22
C ASN A 324 7.22 24.38 2.01
N ARG A 325 7.49 23.07 2.09
CA ARG A 325 7.16 22.12 1.02
C ARG A 325 5.66 21.97 0.84
N LEU A 326 4.92 21.88 1.94
CA LEU A 326 3.46 21.80 1.91
C LEU A 326 2.83 23.08 1.35
N LEU A 327 3.34 24.24 1.74
CA LEU A 327 2.90 25.54 1.22
C LEU A 327 3.08 25.64 -0.29
N ALA A 328 4.22 25.17 -0.82
CA ALA A 328 4.47 25.15 -2.26
C ALA A 328 3.43 24.30 -3.01
N GLU A 329 3.14 23.10 -2.52
CA GLU A 329 2.18 22.20 -3.16
C GLU A 329 0.74 22.72 -3.04
N VAL A 330 0.31 23.17 -1.85
CA VAL A 330 -1.03 23.71 -1.63
C VAL A 330 -1.26 24.96 -2.47
N THR A 331 -0.28 25.87 -2.53
CA THR A 331 -0.36 27.07 -3.38
C THR A 331 -0.46 26.69 -4.86
N GLY A 332 0.30 25.69 -5.32
CA GLY A 332 0.23 25.17 -6.69
C GLY A 332 -1.11 24.53 -7.03
N ILE A 333 -1.73 23.81 -6.09
CA ILE A 333 -3.08 23.23 -6.29
C ILE A 333 -4.13 24.34 -6.37
N ILE A 334 -4.07 25.35 -5.48
CA ILE A 334 -4.98 26.50 -5.53
C ILE A 334 -4.82 27.24 -6.86
N GLU A 335 -3.58 27.43 -7.33
CA GLU A 335 -3.28 28.01 -8.64
C GLU A 335 -3.88 27.22 -9.80
N GLY A 336 -3.70 25.89 -9.80
CA GLY A 336 -4.29 25.02 -10.84
C GLY A 336 -5.81 25.04 -10.85
N VAL A 337 -6.46 25.25 -9.70
CA VAL A 337 -7.94 25.29 -9.58
C VAL A 337 -8.51 26.67 -9.88
N ALA A 338 -7.95 27.74 -9.32
CA ALA A 338 -8.49 29.09 -9.40
C ALA A 338 -7.91 29.92 -10.56
N GLY A 339 -6.73 29.54 -11.06
CA GLY A 339 -5.98 30.24 -12.09
C GLY A 339 -5.07 31.37 -11.55
N PRO A 340 -4.43 32.12 -12.46
CA PRO A 340 -3.43 33.14 -12.11
C PRO A 340 -4.04 34.39 -11.44
N ASP A 341 -5.31 34.70 -11.72
CA ASP A 341 -5.99 35.90 -11.18
C ASP A 341 -6.52 35.72 -9.74
N ARG A 342 -6.21 34.59 -9.09
CA ARG A 342 -6.69 34.25 -7.74
C ARG A 342 -6.31 35.30 -6.69
N ARG A 343 -7.19 35.47 -5.69
CA ARG A 343 -6.86 36.19 -4.46
C ARG A 343 -6.52 35.18 -3.38
N LEU A 344 -5.23 35.07 -3.07
CA LEU A 344 -4.73 34.23 -1.98
C LEU A 344 -4.13 35.12 -0.89
N ARG A 345 -4.61 34.93 0.33
CA ARG A 345 -4.08 35.56 1.54
C ARG A 345 -3.62 34.46 2.49
N ALA A 346 -2.54 34.67 3.22
CA ALA A 346 -2.08 33.71 4.22
C ALA A 346 -1.71 34.41 5.52
N PHE A 347 -1.81 33.70 6.63
CA PHE A 347 -1.21 34.12 7.90
C PHE A 347 -0.89 32.91 8.76
N CYS A 348 0.12 33.06 9.60
CA CYS A 348 0.47 32.08 10.61
C CYS A 348 -0.45 32.23 11.83
N CYS A 349 -0.77 31.12 12.48
CA CYS A 349 -1.57 31.13 13.69
C CYS A 349 -1.01 30.11 14.67
N ASP A 350 -0.66 30.60 15.86
CA ASP A 350 -0.35 29.79 17.02
C ASP A 350 -1.50 29.94 18.04
N VAL A 351 -1.24 30.55 19.19
CA VAL A 351 -2.26 31.02 20.15
C VAL A 351 -2.99 32.25 19.61
N ARG A 352 -2.34 33.05 18.74
CA ARG A 352 -2.92 34.26 18.14
C ARG A 352 -2.64 34.32 16.63
N PRO A 353 -3.52 34.98 15.85
CA PRO A 353 -3.28 35.20 14.44
C PRO A 353 -2.17 36.23 14.22
N HIS A 354 -1.22 35.91 13.35
CA HIS A 354 -0.19 36.81 12.87
C HIS A 354 -0.71 37.73 11.74
N PRO A 355 0.04 38.78 11.35
CA PRO A 355 -0.35 39.67 10.26
C PRO A 355 -0.62 38.91 8.94
N VAL A 356 -1.65 39.37 8.23
CA VAL A 356 -2.05 38.79 6.95
C VAL A 356 -1.12 39.22 5.83
N GLN A 357 -0.67 38.24 5.06
CA GLN A 357 0.23 38.39 3.93
C GLN A 357 -0.52 38.12 2.63
N ALA A 358 -0.28 38.95 1.61
CA ALA A 358 -0.79 38.71 0.26
C ALA A 358 0.15 37.75 -0.45
N VAL A 359 -0.37 36.63 -0.96
CA VAL A 359 0.45 35.54 -1.50
C VAL A 359 0.27 35.45 -2.99
N ARG A 360 1.37 35.60 -3.75
CA ARG A 360 1.40 35.25 -5.18
C ARG A 360 2.14 33.95 -5.40
N ARG A 361 3.22 33.75 -4.66
CA ARG A 361 4.07 32.55 -4.67
C ARG A 361 4.22 32.03 -3.25
N ALA A 362 4.45 30.73 -3.09
CA ALA A 362 4.61 30.14 -1.77
C ALA A 362 5.79 30.75 -0.98
N GLY A 363 6.86 31.16 -1.67
CA GLY A 363 8.00 31.84 -1.06
C GLY A 363 7.74 33.27 -0.56
N ASP A 364 6.55 33.84 -0.82
CA ASP A 364 6.15 35.14 -0.29
C ASP A 364 5.66 35.04 1.17
N ILE A 365 5.51 33.82 1.70
CA ILE A 365 4.96 33.56 3.03
C ILE A 365 6.10 33.52 4.05
N GLU A 366 6.16 34.53 4.91
CA GLU A 366 7.03 34.52 6.09
C GLU A 366 6.37 33.73 7.22
N LEU A 367 6.98 32.60 7.57
CA LEU A 367 6.60 31.78 8.72
C LEU A 367 7.02 32.48 10.01
N THR A 368 6.06 32.83 10.85
CA THR A 368 6.30 33.50 12.14
C THR A 368 5.45 32.85 13.22
N GLY A 369 6.03 32.56 14.39
CA GLY A 369 5.34 31.87 15.47
C GLY A 369 6.28 30.98 16.31
N GLY A 370 5.71 29.95 16.93
CA GLY A 370 6.42 28.96 17.75
C GLY A 370 5.78 28.67 19.12
N GLY A 371 4.58 29.19 19.38
CA GLY A 371 3.81 28.93 20.61
C GLY A 371 2.92 27.68 20.55
N GLY A 372 1.98 27.58 21.50
CA GLY A 372 0.89 26.58 21.45
C GLY A 372 -0.14 26.89 20.34
N THR A 373 -1.20 26.07 20.22
CA THR A 373 -2.11 26.12 19.06
C THR A 373 -3.54 26.44 19.44
N ASP A 374 -4.17 27.44 18.82
CA ASP A 374 -5.61 27.71 18.92
C ASP A 374 -6.25 28.09 17.57
N MET A 375 -6.77 27.09 16.85
CA MET A 375 -7.44 27.32 15.56
C MET A 375 -8.79 28.03 15.69
N ARG A 376 -9.35 28.21 16.89
CA ARG A 376 -10.51 29.10 17.08
C ARG A 376 -10.13 30.54 16.75
N ALA A 377 -8.95 30.98 17.21
CA ALA A 377 -8.45 32.32 16.94
C ALA A 377 -8.13 32.50 15.46
N GLY A 378 -7.47 31.52 14.84
CA GLY A 378 -7.13 31.53 13.41
C GLY A 378 -8.37 31.60 12.50
N ILE A 379 -9.33 30.71 12.69
CA ILE A 379 -10.54 30.68 11.84
C ILE A 379 -11.41 31.92 12.05
N THR A 380 -11.50 32.43 13.28
CA THR A 380 -12.20 33.70 13.58
C THR A 380 -11.54 34.86 12.85
N ALA A 381 -10.21 34.94 12.89
CA ALA A 381 -9.46 35.98 12.18
C ALA A 381 -9.67 35.89 10.66
N ALA A 382 -9.58 34.69 10.08
CA ALA A 382 -9.79 34.46 8.66
C ALA A 382 -11.19 34.93 8.20
N THR A 383 -12.23 34.59 8.96
CA THR A 383 -13.61 34.92 8.62
C THR A 383 -13.99 36.39 8.86
N ALA A 384 -13.23 37.09 9.71
CA ALA A 384 -13.39 38.53 9.95
C ALA A 384 -12.79 39.41 8.82
N LEU A 385 -11.95 38.84 7.95
CA LEU A 385 -11.28 39.59 6.89
C LEU A 385 -12.26 40.27 5.91
N ARG A 386 -11.81 41.39 5.35
CA ARG A 386 -12.50 42.14 4.31
C ARG A 386 -11.60 42.29 3.07
N PRO A 387 -12.04 41.88 1.88
CA PRO A 387 -13.28 41.13 1.57
C PRO A 387 -13.35 39.77 2.31
N ARG A 388 -14.57 39.27 2.52
CA ARG A 388 -14.81 37.99 3.20
C ARG A 388 -14.31 36.85 2.32
N PRO A 389 -13.56 35.87 2.86
CA PRO A 389 -13.13 34.73 2.08
C PRO A 389 -14.30 33.80 1.75
N ASP A 390 -14.25 33.22 0.57
CA ASP A 390 -15.15 32.14 0.13
C ASP A 390 -14.67 30.79 0.68
N LEU A 391 -13.34 30.63 0.77
CA LEU A 391 -12.67 29.41 1.17
C LEU A 391 -11.57 29.70 2.20
N VAL A 392 -11.59 28.96 3.30
CA VAL A 392 -10.53 28.95 4.31
C VAL A 392 -9.86 27.59 4.28
N ILE A 393 -8.55 27.56 4.07
CA ILE A 393 -7.73 26.34 4.12
C ILE A 393 -6.87 26.42 5.37
N VAL A 394 -6.89 25.39 6.21
CA VAL A 394 -6.10 25.31 7.43
C VAL A 394 -5.05 24.22 7.27
N LEU A 395 -3.77 24.54 7.48
CA LEU A 395 -2.69 23.56 7.56
C LEU A 395 -2.36 23.36 9.04
N THR A 396 -2.53 22.15 9.57
CA THR A 396 -2.29 21.81 10.98
C THR A 396 -2.10 20.31 11.14
N ASP A 397 -1.44 19.88 12.21
CA ASP A 397 -1.41 18.47 12.63
C ASP A 397 -2.73 18.02 13.27
N GLY A 398 -3.64 18.95 13.59
CA GLY A 398 -4.96 18.69 14.15
C GLY A 398 -5.01 18.59 15.68
N GLU A 399 -3.92 18.86 16.39
CA GLU A 399 -3.87 18.88 17.86
C GLU A 399 -4.20 20.26 18.44
N THR A 400 -5.42 20.72 18.15
CA THR A 400 -5.84 22.10 18.48
C THR A 400 -7.32 22.17 18.86
N PRO A 401 -7.72 23.07 19.76
CA PRO A 401 -9.12 23.36 19.98
C PRO A 401 -9.77 23.95 18.72
N TRP A 402 -10.92 23.38 18.35
CA TRP A 402 -11.70 23.79 17.18
C TRP A 402 -12.90 24.69 17.57
N PRO A 403 -13.40 25.53 16.65
CA PRO A 403 -14.67 26.23 16.83
C PRO A 403 -15.85 25.26 17.04
N GLY A 404 -16.67 25.51 18.05
CA GLY A 404 -17.87 24.71 18.31
C GLY A 404 -19.01 24.94 17.31
N GLN A 405 -18.97 26.03 16.53
CA GLN A 405 -19.97 26.36 15.51
C GLN A 405 -19.32 26.44 14.13
N ARG A 406 -20.08 26.00 13.11
CA ARG A 406 -19.64 26.03 11.71
C ARG A 406 -19.46 27.50 11.24
N PRO A 407 -18.28 27.88 10.74
CA PRO A 407 -18.07 29.20 10.15
C PRO A 407 -18.86 29.39 8.84
N ALA A 408 -19.13 30.64 8.47
CA ALA A 408 -19.87 30.96 7.24
C ALA A 408 -19.09 30.63 5.95
N ALA A 409 -17.76 30.72 5.99
CA ALA A 409 -16.89 30.32 4.88
C ALA A 409 -16.75 28.80 4.82
N HIS A 410 -16.54 28.24 3.62
CA HIS A 410 -16.19 26.83 3.52
C HIS A 410 -14.79 26.62 4.10
N VAL A 411 -14.65 25.66 5.01
CA VAL A 411 -13.35 25.34 5.64
C VAL A 411 -12.85 23.98 5.17
N VAL A 412 -11.60 23.94 4.72
CA VAL A 412 -10.87 22.73 4.37
C VAL A 412 -9.68 22.61 5.32
N VAL A 413 -9.59 21.50 6.05
CA VAL A 413 -8.49 21.21 6.96
C VAL A 413 -7.56 20.21 6.27
N CYS A 414 -6.34 20.65 6.00
CA CYS A 414 -5.23 19.82 5.58
C CYS A 414 -4.53 19.29 6.84
N LEU A 415 -4.88 18.08 7.25
CA LEU A 415 -4.31 17.40 8.40
C LEU A 415 -2.95 16.84 8.02
N ILE A 416 -1.89 17.31 8.69
CA ILE A 416 -0.52 16.84 8.49
C ILE A 416 -0.33 15.56 9.32
N GLY A 417 -0.01 14.45 8.64
CA GLY A 417 0.11 13.14 9.28
C GLY A 417 -1.22 12.47 9.60
N ASP A 418 -1.14 11.41 10.42
CA ASP A 418 -2.26 10.47 10.62
C ASP A 418 -3.00 10.64 11.96
N ALA A 419 -2.39 11.27 12.97
CA ALA A 419 -2.94 11.36 14.32
C ALA A 419 -4.05 12.43 14.48
N GLY A 420 -4.00 13.49 13.67
CA GLY A 420 -4.90 14.64 13.77
C GLY A 420 -6.38 14.35 13.50
N HIS A 421 -7.23 15.17 14.11
CA HIS A 421 -8.67 15.20 13.85
C HIS A 421 -9.13 16.59 13.37
N ALA A 422 -10.17 16.59 12.55
CA ALA A 422 -10.86 17.79 12.10
C ALA A 422 -12.34 17.72 12.55
N PRO A 423 -12.99 18.86 12.79
CA PRO A 423 -14.38 18.88 13.21
C PRO A 423 -15.30 18.44 12.06
N GLY A 424 -16.40 17.75 12.38
CA GLY A 424 -17.30 17.16 11.38
C GLY A 424 -17.99 18.15 10.42
N TRP A 425 -17.94 19.45 10.71
CA TRP A 425 -18.43 20.51 9.83
C TRP A 425 -17.42 20.97 8.77
N ALA A 426 -16.14 20.58 8.89
CA ALA A 426 -15.08 20.91 7.95
C ALA A 426 -14.79 19.75 7.00
N SER A 427 -14.33 20.06 5.78
CA SER A 427 -13.80 19.03 4.89
C SER A 427 -12.36 18.71 5.28
N ALA A 428 -12.04 17.44 5.54
CA ALA A 428 -10.69 17.02 5.89
C ALA A 428 -9.97 16.34 4.72
N VAL A 429 -8.71 16.72 4.52
CA VAL A 429 -7.77 16.08 3.60
C VAL A 429 -6.50 15.76 4.39
N ARG A 430 -6.09 14.49 4.40
CA ARG A 430 -4.82 14.09 5.02
C ARG A 430 -3.67 14.34 4.06
N VAL A 431 -2.59 14.90 4.57
CA VAL A 431 -1.40 15.28 3.82
C VAL A 431 -0.19 14.62 4.51
N PRO A 432 0.73 14.00 3.76
CA PRO A 432 1.88 13.32 4.36
C PRO A 432 2.79 14.30 5.11
N ALA A 433 3.32 13.86 6.25
CA ALA A 433 4.26 14.63 7.05
C ALA A 433 5.61 14.87 6.34
N ASP A 434 5.98 14.02 5.37
CA ASP A 434 7.14 14.23 4.51
C ASP A 434 6.72 14.11 3.03
N PRO A 435 6.34 15.22 2.36
CA PRO A 435 5.99 15.17 0.95
C PRO A 435 7.24 14.90 0.10
N PRO A 436 7.17 13.97 -0.88
CA PRO A 436 8.31 13.64 -1.72
C PRO A 436 8.81 14.87 -2.50
N ARG A 437 10.14 14.99 -2.64
CA ARG A 437 10.76 16.07 -3.43
C ARG A 437 10.24 16.03 -4.87
N ARG A 438 9.81 17.17 -5.42
CA ARG A 438 9.55 17.28 -6.86
C ARG A 438 10.85 16.99 -7.61
N VAL A 439 10.84 15.94 -8.43
CA VAL A 439 11.79 15.83 -9.54
C VAL A 439 11.31 16.81 -10.60
N PRO A 440 12.09 17.81 -11.01
CA PRO A 440 11.68 18.71 -12.07
C PRO A 440 11.44 17.89 -13.34
N VAL A 441 10.22 17.97 -13.88
CA VAL A 441 9.89 17.40 -15.17
C VAL A 441 10.67 18.20 -16.21
N LYS A 442 11.54 17.53 -16.97
CA LYS A 442 12.22 18.11 -18.14
C LYS A 442 11.14 18.57 -19.11
N GLY A 443 10.86 19.87 -19.18
CA GLY A 443 9.85 20.39 -20.10
C GLY A 443 9.16 21.72 -19.75
N GLU A 444 9.45 22.36 -18.62
CA GLU A 444 9.05 23.75 -18.38
C GLU A 444 10.30 24.63 -18.48
N SER A 445 10.38 25.35 -19.60
CA SER A 445 11.48 26.22 -20.03
C SER A 445 11.59 27.52 -19.23
#